data_AF-A0A8S3I5W0-F1
#
_entry.id   AF-A0A8S3I5W0-F1
#
_cell.length_a   1.000
_cell.length_b   1.000
_cell.length_c   1.000
_cell.angle_alpha   90.00
_cell.angle_beta   90.00
_cell.angle_gamma   90.00
#
_symmetry.space_group_name_H-M   'P 1'
#
loop_
_entity.id
_entity.type
_entity.pdbx_description
1 polymer ?
#
loop_
_entity_poly.entity_id
_entity_poly.type
_entity_poly.pdbx_seq_one_letter_code
_entity_poly.pdbx_strand_id
1 'polypeptide(L)' 'MKYHHNTLKDAFHYLLEKRPQIGPNEGFLLQLIRYEKELIRTLEIVLLSAAENLSLSDSKNPIETFKEF' A
#
# COMPACT_ATOMS: atom_id res chain seq x y z
N MET A 1 3.24 -7.89 6.77
CA MET A 1 2.77 -6.52 6.54
C MET A 1 3.59 -5.83 5.45
N LYS A 2 4.58 -4.98 5.75
CA LYS A 2 5.24 -4.09 4.76
C LYS A 2 5.63 -4.72 3.40
N TYR A 3 6.36 -5.83 3.41
CA TYR A 3 6.94 -6.43 2.19
C TYR A 3 6.11 -7.56 1.59
N HIS A 4 5.18 -8.12 2.36
CA HIS A 4 4.38 -9.28 1.96
C HIS A 4 2.91 -8.91 1.75
N HIS A 5 2.54 -7.65 1.94
CA HIS A 5 1.17 -7.14 1.83
C HIS A 5 0.12 -7.86 2.70
N ASN A 6 0.53 -8.71 3.63
CA ASN A 6 -0.35 -9.37 4.60
C ASN A 6 -0.88 -8.38 5.65
N THR A 7 -2.10 -8.64 6.13
CA THR A 7 -2.64 -7.98 7.32
C THR A 7 -1.79 -8.32 8.57
N LEU A 8 -1.94 -7.54 9.64
CA LEU A 8 -1.37 -7.83 10.95
C LEU A 8 -1.84 -9.20 11.44
N LYS A 9 -3.12 -9.51 11.26
CA LYS A 9 -3.71 -10.80 11.65
C LYS A 9 -3.04 -11.96 10.92
N ASP A 10 -2.90 -11.88 9.60
CA ASP A 10 -2.30 -12.96 8.81
C ASP A 10 -0.81 -13.11 9.11
N ALA A 11 -0.10 -11.99 9.28
CA ALA A 11 1.30 -12.00 9.69
C ALA A 11 1.47 -12.62 11.09
N PHE A 12 0.56 -12.34 12.02
CA PHE A 12 0.59 -12.89 13.37
C PHE A 12 0.26 -14.38 13.38
N HIS A 13 -0.74 -14.83 12.63
CA HIS A 13 -1.04 -16.26 12.48
C HIS A 13 0.13 -17.03 11.86
N TYR A 14 0.75 -16.48 10.82
CA TYR A 14 1.96 -17.08 10.23
C TYR A 14 3.08 -17.22 11.26
N LEU A 15 3.31 -16.18 12.08
CA LEU A 15 4.33 -16.25 13.11
C LEU A 15 3.99 -17.26 14.21
N LEU A 16 2.72 -17.36 14.62
CA LEU A 16 2.25 -18.34 15.61
C LEU A 16 2.43 -19.78 15.11
N GLU A 17 2.16 -20.04 13.83
CA GLU A 17 2.37 -21.36 13.23
C GLU A 17 3.85 -21.78 13.29
N LYS A 18 4.78 -20.84 13.07
CA LYS A 18 6.22 -21.13 13.08
C LYS A 18 6.85 -21.07 14.47
N ARG A 19 6.31 -20.24 15.38
CA ARG A 19 6.80 -20.01 16.74
C ARG A 19 5.61 -19.76 17.69
N PRO A 20 5.01 -20.83 18.24
CA PRO A 20 3.83 -20.72 19.10
C PRO A 20 4.06 -19.92 20.40
N GLN A 21 5.31 -19.85 20.87
CA GLN A 21 5.66 -19.13 22.11
C GLN A 21 5.72 -17.60 21.98
N ILE A 22 5.43 -17.03 20.80
CA ILE A 22 5.38 -15.57 20.66
C ILE A 22 4.17 -14.99 21.40
N GLY A 23 4.41 -13.95 22.17
CA GLY A 23 3.39 -13.20 22.90
C GLY A 23 3.82 -11.75 22.98
N PRO A 24 3.57 -10.93 21.95
CA PRO A 24 3.91 -9.51 22.02
C PRO A 24 3.14 -8.86 23.17
N ASN A 25 3.79 -7.94 23.88
CA ASN A 25 3.11 -7.16 24.89
C ASN A 25 2.04 -6.26 24.25
N GLU A 26 1.06 -5.83 25.06
CA GLU A 26 -0.07 -5.03 24.59
C GLU A 26 0.38 -3.73 23.89
N GLY A 27 1.37 -3.04 24.46
CA GLY A 27 1.92 -1.82 23.87
C GLY A 27 2.49 -2.04 22.46
N PHE A 28 3.21 -3.14 22.26
CA PHE A 28 3.75 -3.52 20.96
C PHE A 28 2.63 -3.89 19.98
N LEU A 29 1.61 -4.61 20.45
CA LEU A 29 0.46 -4.96 19.61
C LEU A 29 -0.29 -3.70 19.15
N LEU A 30 -0.49 -2.72 20.04
CA LEU A 30 -1.09 -1.43 19.69
C LEU A 30 -0.25 -0.66 18.65
N GLN A 31 1.08 -0.70 18.78
CA GLN A 31 1.97 -0.11 17.78
C GLN A 31 1.84 -0.80 16.42
N LEU A 32 1.72 -2.14 16.39
CA LEU A 32 1.51 -2.89 15.15
C LEU A 32 0.18 -2.57 14.49
N ILE A 33 -0.90 -2.39 15.27
CA ILE A 33 -2.22 -1.97 14.74
C ILE A 33 -2.12 -0.58 14.11
N ARG A 34 -1.44 0.37 14.75
CA ARG A 34 -1.22 1.71 14.18
C ARG A 34 -0.41 1.64 12.90
N TYR A 35 0.62 0.80 12.89
CA TYR A 35 1.49 0.62 11.73
C TYR A 35 0.75 0.04 10.52
N GLU A 36 -0.15 -0.93 10.72
CA GLU A 36 -1.00 -1.46 9.65
C GLU A 36 -1.87 -0.37 9.02
N LYS A 37 -2.50 0.49 9.84
CA LYS A 37 -3.32 1.61 9.35
C LYS A 37 -2.52 2.60 8.51
N GLU A 38 -1.32 2.96 8.96
CA GLU A 38 -0.44 3.87 8.22
C GLU A 38 0.03 3.27 6.89
N LEU A 39 0.30 1.96 6.84
CA LEU A 39 0.63 1.27 5.59
C LEU A 39 -0.51 1.34 4.58
N ILE A 40 -1.74 1.08 5.01
CA ILE A 40 -2.94 1.14 4.15
C ILE A 40 -3.14 2.57 3.63
N ARG A 41 -3.11 3.56 4.52
CA ARG A 41 -3.23 4.98 4.14
C ARG A 41 -2.17 5.41 3.13
N THR A 42 -0.93 4.99 3.33
CA THR A 42 0.16 5.29 2.40
C THR A 42 -0.11 4.68 1.02
N LEU A 43 -0.59 3.44 0.99
CA LEU A 43 -0.95 2.76 -0.26
C LEU A 43 -2.11 3.47 -1.00
N GLU A 44 -3.13 3.90 -0.26
CA GLU A 44 -4.25 4.67 -0.81
C GLU A 44 -3.78 5.97 -1.48
N ILE A 45 -2.91 6.74 -0.82
CA ILE A 45 -2.35 7.99 -1.37
C ILE A 45 -1.54 7.73 -2.65
N VAL A 46 -0.72 6.68 -2.64
CA VAL A 46 0.08 6.30 -3.82
C VAL A 46 -0.83 5.88 -4.98
N LEU A 47 -1.89 5.13 -4.71
CA LEU A 47 -2.84 4.70 -5.75
C LEU A 47 -3.62 5.88 -6.33
N LEU A 48 -4.11 6.80 -5.48
CA LEU A 48 -4.82 8.01 -5.92
C LEU A 48 -3.92 8.89 -6.79
N SER A 49 -2.69 9.16 -6.34
CA SER A 49 -1.73 9.96 -7.12
C SER A 49 -1.33 9.28 -8.44
N ALA A 50 -1.21 7.95 -8.46
CA ALA A 50 -0.97 7.21 -9.70
C ALA A 50 -2.16 7.30 -10.68
N ALA A 51 -3.39 7.21 -10.17
CA ALA A 51 -4.60 7.33 -10.98
C ALA A 51 -4.77 8.74 -11.57
N GLU A 52 -4.48 9.79 -10.80
CA GLU A 52 -4.46 11.17 -11.28
C GLU A 52 -3.44 11.34 -12.43
N ASN A 53 -2.23 10.83 -12.26
CA ASN A 53 -1.19 10.89 -13.31
C ASN A 53 -1.60 10.16 -14.59
N LEU A 54 -2.29 9.03 -14.49
CA LEU A 54 -2.80 8.29 -15.65
C LEU A 54 -3.89 9.10 -16.37
N SER A 55 -4.83 9.69 -15.63
CA SER A 55 -5.88 10.54 -16.21
C SER A 55 -5.34 11.80 -16.92
N LEU A 56 -4.20 12.33 -16.45
CA LEU A 56 -3.52 13.46 -17.09
C LEU A 56 -2.83 13.05 -18.40
N SER A 57 -2.34 11.82 -18.52
CA SER A 57 -1.75 11.31 -19.76
C SER A 57 -2.77 11.08 -20.88
N ASP A 58 -4.01 10.72 -20.55
CA ASP A 58 -5.08 10.51 -21.53
C ASP A 58 -5.62 11.83 -22.13
N SER A 59 -5.31 12.99 -21.51
CA SER A 59 -5.73 14.31 -22.00
C SER A 59 -4.80 14.92 -23.06
N LYS A 60 -3.58 14.39 -23.23
CA LYS A 60 -2.62 14.89 -24.23
C LYS A 60 -2.79 14.16 -25.55
N ASN A 61 -3.85 14.47 -26.29
CA ASN A 61 -4.03 14.05 -27.68
C ASN A 61 -2.92 14.66 -28.58
N PRO A 62 -2.08 13.88 -29.27
CA PRO A 62 -1.06 14.38 -30.19
C PRO A 62 -1.64 14.64 -31.59
N ILE A 63 -2.61 15.56 -31.71
CA ILE A 63 -3.23 15.90 -33.02
C ILE A 63 -2.64 17.19 -33.63
N GLU A 64 -1.74 17.91 -32.96
CA GLU A 64 -1.06 19.07 -33.55
C GLU A 64 0.37 18.76 -34.03
N THR A 65 0.55 17.86 -34.99
CA THR A 65 1.88 17.69 -35.65
C THR A 65 1.82 17.50 -37.17
N PHE A 66 0.66 17.61 -37.81
CA PHE A 66 0.59 17.58 -39.28
C PHE A 66 -0.24 18.75 -39.80
N LYS A 67 0.40 19.92 -39.84
CA LYS A 67 -0.07 21.07 -40.62
C LYS A 67 1.09 21.84 -41.25
N GLU A 68 2.07 21.11 -41.80
CA GLU A 68 3.06 21.67 -42.72
C GLU A 68 3.40 20.63 -43.79
N PHE A 69 2.50 20.41 -44.76
CA PHE A 69 2.79 19.98 -46.13
C PHE A 69 1.65 20.46 -47.04
#